data_AF-A0A9E6ET38-F1
#
_entry.id   AF-A0A9E6ET38-F1
#
_cell.length_a   1.000
_cell.length_b   1.000
_cell.length_c   1.000
_cell.angle_alpha   90.00
_cell.angle_beta   90.00
_cell.angle_gamma   90.00
#
_symmetry.space_group_name_H-M   'P 1'
#
loop_
_entity.id
_entity.type
_entity.pdbx_description
1 polymer ?
#
loop_
_entity_poly.entity_id
_entity_poly.type
_entity_poly.pdbx_seq_one_letter_code
_entity_poly.pdbx_strand_id
1 'polypeptide(L)'
;MKLFSDSDSRKRFMKNGLPILLSIAWGPIIWMSVSALLGRALLFFTGSMLIAQLLVVVITSGTLFLFLRLFRYLSGKFYGDMH
;
A
#
# COMPACT_ATOMS: atom_id res chain seq x y z
N MET A 1 23.70 -12.31 -6.55
CA MET A 1 23.87 -12.43 -5.08
C MET A 1 22.76 -13.32 -4.54
N LYS A 2 23.07 -14.36 -3.75
CA LYS A 2 22.03 -15.21 -3.15
C LYS A 2 21.25 -14.37 -2.14
N LEU A 3 19.99 -14.11 -2.45
CA LEU A 3 19.09 -13.25 -1.66
C LEU A 3 18.84 -13.80 -0.23
N PHE A 4 19.19 -15.06 0.00
CA PHE A 4 19.26 -15.70 1.31
C PHE A 4 20.52 -16.57 1.35
N SER A 5 21.50 -16.23 2.19
CA SER A 5 22.69 -17.08 2.40
C SER A 5 22.37 -18.31 3.25
N ASP A 6 21.29 -18.25 4.03
CA ASP A 6 20.95 -19.24 5.05
C ASP A 6 19.53 -19.80 4.91
N SER A 7 19.37 -21.12 5.12
CA SER A 7 18.09 -21.82 4.89
C SER A 7 17.02 -21.45 5.92
N ASP A 8 17.44 -21.09 7.14
CA ASP A 8 16.57 -20.68 8.23
C ASP A 8 16.02 -19.26 8.05
N SER A 9 16.83 -18.34 7.52
CA SER A 9 16.39 -16.99 7.15
C SER A 9 15.34 -17.03 6.05
N ARG A 10 15.49 -17.94 5.07
CA ARG A 10 14.48 -18.17 4.02
C ARG A 10 13.17 -18.71 4.60
N LYS A 11 13.23 -19.67 5.53
CA LYS A 11 12.02 -20.20 6.21
C LYS A 11 11.29 -19.12 7.01
N ARG A 12 12.00 -18.27 7.76
CA ARG A 12 11.40 -17.17 8.52
C ARG A 12 10.76 -16.12 7.60
N PHE A 13 11.42 -15.77 6.49
CA PHE A 13 10.87 -14.86 5.49
C PHE A 13 9.61 -15.44 4.83
N MET A 14 9.63 -16.71 4.43
CA MET A 14 8.45 -17.37 3.83
C MET A 14 7.27 -17.45 4.80
N LYS A 15 7.52 -17.66 6.10
CA LYS A 15 6.45 -17.82 7.10
C LYS A 15 5.84 -16.47 7.51
N ASN A 16 6.66 -15.42 7.67
CA ASN A 16 6.22 -14.15 8.26
C ASN A 16 6.31 -12.96 7.30
N GLY A 17 7.31 -12.92 6.42
CA GLY A 17 7.52 -11.80 5.48
C GLY A 17 6.63 -11.88 4.25
N LEU A 18 6.45 -13.09 3.70
CA LEU A 18 5.62 -13.32 2.51
C LEU A 18 4.15 -12.88 2.70
N PRO A 19 3.46 -13.24 3.80
CA PRO A 19 2.05 -12.81 4.01
C PRO A 19 1.93 -11.30 4.16
N ILE A 20 2.91 -10.66 4.80
CA ILE A 20 2.94 -9.22 4.99
C ILE A 20 3.10 -8.53 3.63
N LEU A 21 4.11 -8.92 2.84
CA LEU A 21 4.35 -8.40 1.49
C LEU A 21 3.12 -8.58 0.59
N LEU A 22 2.50 -9.76 0.64
CA LEU A 22 1.27 -10.04 -0.10
C LEU A 22 0.17 -9.06 0.31
N SER A 23 -0.08 -8.89 1.61
CA SER A 23 -1.12 -7.99 2.14
C SER A 23 -0.94 -6.54 1.68
N ILE A 24 0.30 -6.08 1.55
CA ILE A 24 0.60 -4.71 1.10
C ILE A 24 0.47 -4.60 -0.42
N ALA A 25 0.88 -5.63 -1.17
CA ALA A 25 0.69 -5.69 -2.61
C ALA A 25 -0.80 -5.65 -3.00
N TRP A 26 -1.69 -6.14 -2.14
CA TRP A 26 -3.14 -5.98 -2.29
C TRP A 26 -3.66 -4.57 -1.98
N GLY A 27 -2.87 -3.74 -1.29
CA GLY A 27 -3.25 -2.37 -0.90
C GLY A 27 -3.78 -1.51 -2.05
N PRO A 28 -3.07 -1.39 -3.18
CA PRO A 28 -3.54 -0.65 -4.35
C PRO A 28 -4.86 -1.19 -4.92
N ILE A 29 -5.06 -2.51 -4.95
CA ILE A 29 -6.28 -3.15 -5.47
C ILE A 29 -7.47 -2.84 -4.58
N ILE A 30 -7.30 -2.96 -3.27
CA ILE A 30 -8.31 -2.58 -2.28
C ILE A 30 -8.62 -1.09 -2.41
N TRP A 31 -7.59 -0.25 -2.61
CA TRP A 31 -7.76 1.19 -2.80
C TRP A 31 -8.60 1.53 -4.04
N MET A 32 -8.40 0.84 -5.17
CA MET A 32 -9.24 1.04 -6.36
C MET A 32 -10.73 0.74 -6.09
N SER A 33 -11.00 -0.28 -5.28
CA SER A 33 -12.39 -0.62 -4.90
C SER A 33 -13.00 0.44 -3.98
N VAL A 34 -12.21 0.92 -3.01
CA VAL A 34 -12.63 1.98 -2.08
C VAL A 34 -12.85 3.30 -2.83
N SER A 35 -11.96 3.69 -3.74
CA SER A 35 -12.04 4.96 -4.47
C SER A 35 -13.28 5.03 -5.38
N ALA A 36 -13.71 3.90 -5.96
CA ALA A 36 -14.93 3.81 -6.75
C ALA A 36 -16.19 4.13 -5.92
N LEU A 37 -16.24 3.66 -4.68
CA LEU A 37 -17.32 3.97 -3.74
C LEU A 37 -17.22 5.41 -3.22
N LEU A 38 -16.00 5.86 -2.94
CA LEU A 38 -15.72 7.19 -2.42
C LEU A 38 -16.15 8.30 -3.39
N GLY A 39 -15.90 8.12 -4.70
CA GLY A 39 -16.31 9.08 -5.72
C GLY A 39 -17.83 9.29 -5.77
N ARG A 40 -18.61 8.20 -5.68
CA ARG A 40 -20.08 8.27 -5.61
C ARG A 40 -20.56 8.93 -4.32
N ALA A 41 -19.98 8.56 -3.18
CA ALA A 41 -20.31 9.18 -1.89
C ALA A 41 -20.03 10.68 -1.89
N LEU A 42 -18.85 11.09 -2.36
CA LEU A 42 -18.45 12.50 -2.43
C LEU A 42 -19.34 13.32 -3.37
N LEU A 43 -19.74 12.75 -4.51
CA LEU A 43 -20.72 13.37 -5.41
C LEU A 43 -22.07 13.56 -4.73
N PHE A 44 -22.55 12.56 -3.99
CA PHE A 44 -23.81 12.65 -3.25
C PHE A 44 -23.77 13.75 -2.18
N PHE A 45 -22.66 13.89 -1.45
CA PHE A 45 -22.53 14.90 -0.39
C PHE A 45 -22.26 16.32 -0.90
N THR A 46 -21.49 16.47 -1.97
CA THR A 46 -21.09 17.82 -2.45
C THR A 46 -22.00 18.35 -3.55
N GLY A 47 -22.72 17.49 -4.27
CA GLY A 47 -23.56 17.86 -5.41
C GLY A 47 -22.80 18.42 -6.62
N SER A 48 -21.47 18.54 -6.53
CA SER A 48 -20.61 19.14 -7.56
C SER A 48 -19.53 18.16 -7.97
N MET A 49 -19.53 17.81 -9.25
CA MET A 49 -18.55 16.90 -9.83
C MET A 49 -17.11 17.41 -9.70
N LEU A 50 -16.93 18.74 -9.78
CA LEU A 50 -15.61 19.38 -9.73
C LEU A 50 -15.02 19.33 -8.32
N ILE A 51 -15.85 19.59 -7.29
CA ILE A 51 -15.43 19.49 -5.88
C ILE A 51 -15.17 18.02 -5.52
N ALA A 52 -16.04 17.10 -5.94
CA ALA A 52 -15.84 15.67 -5.71
C ALA A 52 -14.53 15.17 -6.34
N GLN A 53 -14.21 15.57 -7.57
CA GLN A 53 -12.95 15.20 -8.23
C GLN A 53 -11.73 15.77 -7.49
N LEU A 54 -11.75 17.04 -7.09
CA LEU A 54 -10.67 17.64 -6.29
C LEU A 54 -10.43 16.86 -5.00
N LEU A 55 -11.49 16.51 -4.27
CA LEU A 55 -11.39 15.73 -3.04
C LEU A 55 -10.83 14.33 -3.31
N VAL A 56 -11.30 13.64 -4.36
CA VAL A 56 -10.77 12.33 -4.74
C VAL A 56 -9.27 12.40 -5.07
N VAL A 57 -8.82 13.43 -5.79
CA VAL A 57 -7.40 13.62 -6.13
C VAL A 57 -6.56 13.83 -4.87
N VAL A 58 -7.00 14.69 -3.95
CA VAL A 58 -6.30 14.96 -2.69
C VAL A 58 -6.20 13.69 -1.84
N ILE A 59 -7.32 12.98 -1.68
CA ILE A 59 -7.38 11.75 -0.88
C ILE A 59 -6.53 10.64 -1.51
N THR A 60 -6.59 10.49 -2.83
CA THR A 60 -5.78 9.50 -3.56
C THR A 60 -4.30 9.81 -3.43
N SER A 61 -3.89 11.07 -3.58
CA SER A 61 -2.49 11.49 -3.43
C SER A 61 -1.98 11.23 -2.02
N GLY A 62 -2.78 11.56 -0.99
CA GLY A 62 -2.45 11.26 0.40
C GLY A 62 -2.31 9.76 0.66
N THR A 63 -3.21 8.95 0.12
CA THR A 63 -3.16 7.48 0.27
C THR A 63 -1.94 6.89 -0.43
N LEU A 64 -1.60 7.39 -1.62
CA LEU A 64 -0.42 6.96 -2.37
C LEU A 64 0.86 7.27 -1.60
N PHE A 65 0.94 8.47 -1.00
CA PHE A 65 2.05 8.86 -0.12
C PHE A 65 2.18 7.91 1.08
N LEU A 66 1.06 7.54 1.72
CA LEU A 66 1.06 6.57 2.82
C LEU A 66 1.55 5.18 2.37
N PHE A 67 1.10 4.70 1.20
CA PHE A 67 1.61 3.45 0.65
C PHE A 67 3.11 3.49 0.40
N LEU A 68 3.62 4.54 -0.25
CA LEU A 68 5.05 4.71 -0.48
C LEU A 68 5.85 4.73 0.83
N ARG A 69 5.34 5.42 1.84
CA ARG A 69 5.95 5.45 3.18
C ARG A 69 5.94 4.07 3.83
N LEU A 70 4.85 3.33 3.71
CA LEU A 70 4.72 1.96 4.23
C LEU A 70 5.69 1.01 3.52
N PHE A 71 5.77 1.06 2.19
CA PHE A 71 6.74 0.29 1.41
C PHE A 71 8.18 0.61 1.81
N ARG A 72 8.53 1.88 2.00
CA ARG A 72 9.86 2.30 2.44
C ARG A 72 10.19 1.77 3.83
N TYR A 73 9.25 1.87 4.77
CA TYR A 73 9.43 1.36 6.14
C TYR A 73 9.65 -0.16 6.14
N LEU A 74 8.87 -0.88 5.37
CA LEU A 74 8.96 -2.34 5.31
C LEU A 74 10.18 -2.82 4.54
N SER A 75 10.58 -2.10 3.49
CA SER A 75 11.86 -2.33 2.83
C SER A 75 13.00 -2.20 3.85
N GLY A 76 13.01 -1.14 4.66
CA GLY A 76 13.98 -0.99 5.76
C GLY A 76 13.92 -2.13 6.78
N LYS A 77 12.72 -2.61 7.14
CA LYS A 77 12.54 -3.70 8.12
C LYS A 77 12.95 -5.08 7.60
N PHE A 78 12.77 -5.36 6.30
CA PHE A 78 13.05 -6.67 5.71
C PHE A 78 14.42 -6.76 5.02
N TYR A 79 14.95 -5.65 4.52
CA TYR A 79 16.26 -5.58 3.86
C TYR A 79 17.35 -4.86 4.68
N GLY A 80 16.99 -4.12 5.74
CA GLY A 80 17.93 -3.31 6.53
C GLY A 80 18.81 -4.06 7.53
N ASP A 81 18.71 -5.38 7.63
CA ASP A 81 19.63 -6.25 8.41
C ASP A 81 20.73 -6.87 7.52
N MET A 82 21.14 -6.20 6.44
CA MET A 82 22.30 -6.58 5.62
C MET A 82 23.34 -5.45 5.52
N HIS A 83 23.67 -4.84 6.66
CA HIS A 83 24.88 -4.03 6.80
C HIS A 83 25.81 -4.64 7.84
#